data_AF-S3UG02-F1
#
_entry.id   AF-S3UG02-F1
#
_cell.length_a   1.000
_cell.length_b   1.000
_cell.length_c   1.000
_cell.angle_alpha   90.00
_cell.angle_beta   90.00
_cell.angle_gamma   90.00
#
_symmetry.space_group_name_H-M   'P 1'
#
loop_
_entity.id
_entity.type
_entity.pdbx_description
1 polymer ?
#
loop_
_entity_poly.entity_id
_entity_poly.type
_entity_poly.pdbx_seq_one_letter_code
_entity_poly.pdbx_strand_id
1 'polypeptide(L)'
;MTHKPLMTLIFTFSALTESTFLYANELIQTAPNSHYAPTTSRNMKQIYQGEHGTWFLSKHRGRKGGCAVSYNSGLNQLTLFGPSEKNTGALVFTGPHIPISKSNQQLNVVMRTDRSETLAEAILIPHPNKGMLLIPVTMIQTAPNMDDVGAMEILLQGKTIYTSSISGGFRARDALMSCIKS
;
A
#
# COMPACT_ATOMS: atom_id res chain seq x y z
N MET A 1 -64.81 6.54 0.56
CA MET A 1 -63.64 7.07 1.29
C MET A 1 -63.14 5.99 2.25
N THR A 2 -62.01 5.41 1.91
CA THR A 2 -61.15 4.53 2.70
C THR A 2 -60.54 5.31 3.86
N HIS A 3 -60.45 4.74 5.06
CA HIS A 3 -59.20 4.65 5.85
C HIS A 3 -59.34 3.74 7.09
N LYS A 4 -58.32 2.90 7.23
CA LYS A 4 -58.03 1.75 8.10
C LYS A 4 -58.11 2.00 9.61
N PRO A 5 -58.39 0.97 10.44
CA PRO A 5 -58.01 0.98 11.84
C PRO A 5 -56.51 0.69 12.03
N LEU A 6 -55.92 1.42 12.97
CA LEU A 6 -54.56 1.28 13.49
C LEU A 6 -54.46 -0.05 14.27
N MET A 7 -53.65 -0.99 13.79
CA MET A 7 -53.36 -2.23 14.53
C MET A 7 -51.90 -2.21 14.96
N THR A 8 -51.70 -2.00 16.27
CA THR A 8 -50.42 -2.08 16.96
C THR A 8 -50.05 -3.56 17.11
N LEU A 9 -48.90 -3.97 16.58
CA LEU A 9 -48.39 -5.33 16.72
C LEU A 9 -47.16 -5.32 17.64
N ILE A 10 -47.35 -5.93 18.81
CA ILE A 10 -46.36 -6.15 19.86
C ILE A 10 -45.51 -7.33 19.43
N PHE A 11 -44.19 -7.14 19.31
CA PHE A 11 -43.25 -8.25 19.12
C PHE A 11 -42.88 -8.84 20.48
N THR A 12 -43.47 -9.99 20.80
CA THR A 12 -43.03 -10.85 21.90
C THR A 12 -41.82 -11.66 21.45
N PHE A 13 -40.70 -11.50 22.15
CA PHE A 13 -39.53 -12.36 22.04
C PHE A 13 -39.80 -13.67 22.79
N SER A 14 -39.80 -14.79 22.08
CA SER A 14 -39.71 -16.12 22.68
C SER A 14 -38.39 -16.74 22.26
N ALA A 15 -37.47 -16.82 23.22
CA ALA A 15 -36.27 -17.63 23.19
C ALA A 15 -36.61 -19.13 23.29
N LEU A 16 -35.70 -19.96 22.78
CA LEU A 16 -35.38 -21.37 23.06
C LEU A 16 -34.84 -21.93 21.74
N THR A 17 -33.58 -22.34 21.66
CA THR A 17 -33.19 -23.67 22.13
C THR A 17 -31.78 -23.72 22.70
N GLU A 18 -31.65 -24.47 23.80
CA GLU A 18 -30.42 -24.97 24.39
C GLU A 18 -29.54 -25.69 23.35
N SER A 19 -28.23 -25.52 23.47
CA SER A 19 -27.27 -26.52 23.01
C SER A 19 -26.04 -26.46 23.90
N THR A 20 -25.94 -27.51 24.70
CA THR A 20 -24.84 -27.98 25.53
C THR A 20 -23.44 -27.55 25.07
N PHE A 21 -22.72 -26.86 25.97
CA PHE A 21 -21.26 -26.71 25.88
C PHE A 21 -20.61 -28.07 26.14
N LEU A 22 -20.24 -28.78 25.06
CA LEU A 22 -19.28 -29.87 25.12
C LEU A 22 -17.88 -29.28 24.94
N TYR A 23 -17.12 -29.26 26.04
CA TYR A 23 -15.67 -29.08 25.99
C TYR A 23 -15.06 -30.31 25.30
N ALA A 24 -14.86 -30.22 23.99
CA ALA A 24 -13.96 -31.10 23.27
C ALA A 24 -12.54 -30.57 23.47
N ASN A 25 -11.85 -31.18 24.42
CA ASN A 25 -10.42 -31.04 24.63
C ASN A 25 -9.70 -31.78 23.50
N GLU A 26 -9.68 -31.22 22.29
CA GLU A 26 -8.84 -31.68 21.20
C GLU A 26 -7.64 -30.75 21.10
N LEU A 27 -6.47 -31.35 21.34
CA LEU A 27 -5.15 -30.80 21.06
C LEU A 27 -5.10 -30.24 19.64
N ILE A 28 -5.39 -28.95 19.48
CA ILE A 28 -5.03 -28.21 18.28
C ILE A 28 -3.51 -28.06 18.34
N GLN A 29 -2.84 -28.98 17.67
CA GLN A 29 -1.45 -28.85 17.27
C GLN A 29 -1.28 -27.50 16.58
N THR A 30 -0.68 -26.56 17.30
CA THR A 30 -0.12 -25.34 16.72
C THR A 30 0.96 -25.73 15.74
N ALA A 31 0.65 -25.68 14.45
CA ALA A 31 1.63 -25.62 13.38
C ALA A 31 1.01 -24.89 12.18
N PRO A 32 1.81 -24.12 11.43
CA PRO A 32 2.37 -22.86 11.90
C PRO A 32 1.98 -21.74 10.93
N ASN A 33 2.10 -20.50 11.39
CA ASN A 33 2.34 -19.30 10.59
C ASN A 33 1.99 -19.39 9.09
N SER A 34 0.91 -18.72 8.68
CA SER A 34 0.78 -18.19 7.33
C SER A 34 1.86 -17.12 7.11
N HIS A 35 3.12 -17.58 7.04
CA HIS A 35 4.18 -16.84 6.42
C HIS A 35 3.90 -16.96 4.93
N TYR A 36 3.26 -15.94 4.36
CA TYR A 36 3.71 -15.53 3.04
C TYR A 36 5.23 -15.43 3.17
N ALA A 37 5.95 -16.37 2.53
CA ALA A 37 7.39 -16.37 2.57
C ALA A 37 7.80 -14.96 2.16
N PRO A 38 8.43 -14.17 3.05
CA PRO A 38 8.92 -12.89 2.62
C PRO A 38 9.97 -13.28 1.58
N THR A 39 9.75 -12.90 0.33
CA THR A 39 10.81 -12.88 -0.65
C THR A 39 11.77 -11.76 -0.21
N THR A 40 12.45 -11.97 0.91
CA THR A 40 13.60 -11.23 1.35
C THR A 40 14.68 -11.53 0.34
N SER A 41 14.65 -10.77 -0.76
CA SER A 41 15.86 -10.55 -1.53
C SER A 41 16.93 -10.13 -0.51
N ARG A 42 18.13 -10.72 -0.60
CA ARG A 42 19.22 -10.59 0.39
C ARG A 42 19.67 -9.13 0.64
N ASN A 43 19.04 -8.15 0.01
CA ASN A 43 19.40 -6.73 0.02
C ASN A 43 18.29 -5.83 0.60
N MET A 44 17.21 -6.37 1.19
CA MET A 44 16.14 -5.59 1.83
C MET A 44 16.19 -5.69 3.35
N LYS A 45 16.26 -4.53 4.03
CA LYS A 45 16.19 -4.39 5.49
C LYS A 45 14.83 -3.80 5.87
N GLN A 46 14.05 -4.49 6.69
CA GLN A 46 12.86 -3.88 7.29
C GLN A 46 13.25 -2.71 8.20
N ILE A 47 12.58 -1.56 8.04
CA ILE A 47 12.85 -0.33 8.79
C ILE A 47 11.67 0.14 9.64
N TYR A 48 10.46 -0.31 9.31
CA TYR A 48 9.25 -0.06 10.10
C TYR A 48 8.16 -1.08 9.78
N GLN A 49 7.36 -1.44 10.80
CA GLN A 49 6.15 -2.23 10.67
C GLN A 49 4.99 -1.44 11.27
N GLY A 50 3.99 -1.12 10.45
CA GLY A 50 2.71 -0.57 10.88
C GLY A 50 1.61 -1.62 10.81
N GLU A 51 0.40 -1.21 11.18
CA GLU A 51 -0.79 -2.07 11.12
C GLU A 51 -1.15 -2.48 9.68
N HIS A 52 -1.03 -1.54 8.74
CA HIS A 52 -1.47 -1.73 7.35
C HIS A 52 -0.33 -2.06 6.37
N GLY A 53 0.92 -2.09 6.84
CA GLY A 53 2.03 -2.37 5.94
C GLY A 53 3.41 -2.24 6.57
N THR A 54 4.42 -2.51 5.76
CA THR A 54 5.82 -2.62 6.19
C THR A 54 6.71 -1.81 5.27
N TRP A 55 7.61 -1.02 5.85
CA TRP A 55 8.67 -0.35 5.11
C TRP A 55 9.94 -1.18 5.08
N PHE A 56 10.55 -1.27 3.90
CA PHE A 56 11.85 -1.88 3.66
C PHE A 56 12.79 -0.87 3.02
N LEU A 57 14.06 -0.87 3.44
CA LEU A 57 15.17 -0.20 2.78
C LEU A 57 15.91 -1.22 1.90
N SER A 58 16.17 -0.86 0.64
CA SER A 58 17.04 -1.63 -0.25
C SER A 58 18.23 -0.80 -0.71
N LYS A 59 19.42 -1.43 -0.75
CA LYS A 59 20.64 -0.84 -1.29
C LYS A 59 21.07 -1.65 -2.51
N HIS A 60 21.06 -1.04 -3.68
CA HIS A 60 21.55 -1.67 -4.90
C HIS A 60 23.06 -1.43 -5.03
N ARG A 61 23.85 -2.51 -5.06
CA ARG A 61 25.31 -2.44 -5.28
C ARG A 61 25.60 -2.53 -6.78
N GLY A 62 26.22 -1.50 -7.38
CA GLY A 62 26.58 -1.44 -8.81
C GLY A 62 27.03 -0.04 -9.26
N ARG A 63 27.40 0.12 -10.54
CA ARG A 63 27.90 1.40 -11.12
C ARG A 63 26.93 2.59 -11.00
N LYS A 64 25.64 2.32 -10.81
CA LYS A 64 24.58 3.32 -10.54
C LYS A 64 23.91 3.06 -9.19
N GLY A 65 24.70 2.68 -8.18
CA GLY A 65 24.20 2.31 -6.86
C GLY A 65 23.14 3.28 -6.35
N GLY A 66 22.09 2.75 -5.72
CA GLY A 66 20.93 3.55 -5.33
C GLY A 66 20.26 3.00 -4.08
N CYS A 67 19.68 3.92 -3.31
CA CYS A 67 18.89 3.61 -2.14
C CYS A 67 17.41 3.71 -2.51
N ALA A 68 16.61 2.76 -2.08
CA ALA A 68 15.17 2.82 -2.26
C ALA A 68 14.46 2.38 -0.99
N VAL A 69 13.31 2.98 -0.71
CA VAL A 69 12.41 2.54 0.36
C VAL A 69 11.11 2.08 -0.25
N SER A 70 10.62 0.92 0.18
CA SER A 70 9.40 0.30 -0.32
C SER A 70 8.41 0.08 0.82
N TYR A 71 7.17 0.52 0.64
CA TYR A 71 6.05 0.21 1.51
C TYR A 71 5.20 -0.89 0.89
N ASN A 72 5.08 -2.02 1.58
CA ASN A 72 4.24 -3.14 1.15
C ASN A 72 2.97 -3.16 2.01
N SER A 73 1.80 -3.17 1.36
CA SER A 73 0.48 -3.15 1.97
C SER A 73 -0.44 -4.12 1.22
N GLY A 74 -0.52 -5.37 1.69
CA GLY A 74 -1.23 -6.44 0.99
C GLY A 74 -0.65 -6.71 -0.40
N LEU A 75 -1.48 -6.58 -1.44
CA LEU A 75 -1.05 -6.73 -2.84
C LEU A 75 -0.47 -5.45 -3.46
N ASN A 76 -0.54 -4.32 -2.75
CA ASN A 76 -0.06 -3.03 -3.21
C ASN A 76 1.32 -2.74 -2.65
N GLN A 77 2.17 -2.14 -3.48
CA GLN A 77 3.50 -1.70 -3.10
C GLN A 77 3.76 -0.28 -3.64
N LEU A 78 4.29 0.58 -2.78
CA LEU A 78 4.89 1.86 -3.17
C LEU A 78 6.40 1.75 -3.01
N THR A 79 7.17 2.19 -3.98
CA THR A 79 8.63 2.31 -3.86
C THR A 79 9.08 3.71 -4.22
N LEU A 80 9.83 4.36 -3.34
CA LEU A 80 10.57 5.56 -3.69
C LEU A 80 12.02 5.21 -3.96
N PHE A 81 12.45 5.46 -5.18
CA PHE A 81 13.86 5.42 -5.56
C PHE A 81 14.51 6.76 -5.22
N GLY A 82 15.43 6.72 -4.25
CA GLY A 82 16.31 7.84 -3.89
C GLY A 82 17.34 8.10 -4.98
N PRO A 83 17.96 9.29 -4.98
CA PRO A 83 18.22 9.95 -6.23
C PRO A 83 19.21 9.20 -7.09
N SER A 84 18.80 8.96 -8.34
CA SER A 84 19.76 8.95 -9.42
C SER A 84 20.33 10.36 -9.56
N GLU A 85 21.56 10.49 -10.05
CA GLU A 85 22.28 11.76 -10.27
C GLU A 85 21.37 13.00 -10.51
N LYS A 86 21.73 14.14 -9.91
CA LYS A 86 21.00 15.43 -10.00
C LYS A 86 19.62 15.47 -9.30
N ASN A 87 19.50 14.86 -8.12
CA ASN A 87 18.29 14.92 -7.26
C ASN A 87 17.01 14.36 -7.92
N THR A 88 17.16 13.50 -8.93
CA THR A 88 16.04 12.88 -9.63
C THR A 88 15.65 11.57 -8.97
N GLY A 89 14.38 11.36 -8.71
CA GLY A 89 13.85 10.12 -8.15
C GLY A 89 12.61 9.65 -8.88
N ALA A 90 12.04 8.55 -8.40
CA ALA A 90 10.78 8.05 -8.92
C ALA A 90 9.98 7.38 -7.82
N LEU A 91 8.68 7.66 -7.79
CA LEU A 91 7.70 6.83 -7.09
C LEU A 91 7.25 5.74 -8.06
N VAL A 92 7.28 4.50 -7.62
CA VAL A 92 6.76 3.36 -8.39
C VAL A 92 5.68 2.68 -7.57
N PHE A 93 4.48 2.65 -8.13
CA PHE A 93 3.32 1.98 -7.59
C PHE A 93 3.13 0.66 -8.33
N THR A 94 2.96 -0.41 -7.57
CA THR A 94 2.66 -1.74 -8.08
C THR A 94 1.39 -2.23 -7.41
N GLY A 95 0.46 -2.78 -8.18
CA GLY A 95 -0.81 -3.26 -7.65
C GLY A 95 -1.63 -4.02 -8.70
N PRO A 96 -2.64 -4.79 -8.28
CA PRO A 96 -3.46 -5.61 -9.18
C PRO A 96 -4.43 -4.80 -10.03
N HIS A 97 -4.81 -3.59 -9.61
CA HIS A 97 -5.75 -2.73 -10.33
C HIS A 97 -5.07 -1.67 -11.20
N ILE A 98 -3.74 -1.57 -11.14
CA ILE A 98 -2.98 -0.78 -12.09
C ILE A 98 -3.00 -1.52 -13.43
N PRO A 99 -3.31 -0.86 -14.56
CA PRO A 99 -3.32 -1.52 -15.86
C PRO A 99 -1.95 -2.12 -16.22
N ILE A 100 -1.97 -3.32 -16.80
CA ILE A 100 -0.76 -3.93 -17.38
C ILE A 100 -0.56 -3.33 -18.77
N SER A 101 0.66 -2.88 -19.06
CA SER A 101 1.04 -2.39 -20.39
C SER A 101 2.10 -3.30 -21.02
N LYS A 102 2.12 -3.36 -22.36
CA LYS A 102 3.17 -4.03 -23.14
C LYS A 102 4.33 -3.10 -23.53
N SER A 103 4.15 -1.79 -23.34
CA SER A 103 5.14 -0.75 -23.64
C SER A 103 5.01 0.41 -22.65
N ASN A 104 5.98 1.32 -22.63
CA ASN A 104 5.83 2.54 -21.84
C ASN A 104 4.67 3.38 -22.39
N GLN A 105 3.74 3.79 -21.54
CA GLN A 105 2.63 4.67 -21.90
C GLN A 105 2.57 5.84 -20.93
N GLN A 106 2.71 7.06 -21.46
CA GLN A 106 2.53 8.29 -20.68
C GLN A 106 1.03 8.58 -20.50
N LEU A 107 0.66 8.97 -19.29
CA LEU A 107 -0.69 9.37 -18.94
C LEU A 107 -0.67 10.32 -17.74
N ASN A 108 -1.84 10.88 -17.42
CA ASN A 108 -2.02 11.66 -16.20
C ASN A 108 -2.83 10.85 -15.18
N VAL A 109 -2.41 10.92 -13.92
CA VAL A 109 -3.16 10.39 -12.78
C VAL A 109 -3.40 11.48 -11.76
N VAL A 110 -4.38 11.26 -10.90
CA VAL A 110 -4.57 12.06 -9.70
C VAL A 110 -4.02 11.28 -8.52
N MET A 111 -3.06 11.87 -7.81
CA MET A 111 -2.61 11.38 -6.51
C MET A 111 -3.44 12.05 -5.42
N ARG A 112 -4.14 11.28 -4.61
CA ARG A 112 -4.91 11.78 -3.48
C ARG A 112 -4.33 11.24 -2.18
N THR A 113 -4.23 12.11 -1.20
CA THR A 113 -3.90 11.78 0.19
C THR A 113 -4.94 12.39 1.11
N ASP A 114 -4.87 12.10 2.41
CA ASP A 114 -5.69 12.78 3.43
C ASP A 114 -5.51 14.30 3.45
N ARG A 115 -4.40 14.81 2.88
CA ARG A 115 -4.01 16.22 2.97
C ARG A 115 -4.17 16.98 1.66
N SER A 116 -4.13 16.30 0.52
CA SER A 116 -4.05 16.96 -0.78
C SER A 116 -4.45 16.05 -1.94
N GLU A 117 -4.82 16.69 -3.05
CA GLU A 117 -5.02 16.06 -4.34
C GLU A 117 -4.16 16.76 -5.38
N THR A 118 -3.38 15.99 -6.16
CA THR A 118 -2.40 16.52 -7.12
C THR A 118 -2.47 15.76 -8.44
N LEU A 119 -2.55 16.49 -9.55
CA LEU A 119 -2.38 15.91 -10.88
C LEU A 119 -0.90 15.60 -11.13
N ALA A 120 -0.59 14.39 -11.57
CA ALA A 120 0.78 13.96 -11.84
C ALA A 120 0.89 13.27 -13.20
N GLU A 121 1.94 13.63 -13.94
CA GLU A 121 2.38 12.85 -15.09
C GLU A 121 2.92 11.50 -14.61
N ALA A 122 2.49 10.43 -15.25
CA ALA A 122 2.88 9.08 -14.91
C ALA A 122 3.14 8.24 -16.15
N ILE A 123 3.87 7.15 -15.96
CA ILE A 123 4.25 6.20 -17.01
C ILE A 123 3.81 4.82 -16.56
N LEU A 124 2.92 4.16 -17.32
CA LEU A 124 2.72 2.73 -17.17
C LEU A 124 3.95 2.01 -17.73
N ILE A 125 4.60 1.22 -16.88
CA ILE A 125 5.81 0.47 -17.24
C ILE A 125 5.42 -0.96 -17.57
N PRO A 126 5.97 -1.54 -18.65
CA PRO A 126 5.71 -2.93 -18.99
C PRO A 126 6.28 -3.88 -17.95
N HIS A 127 5.41 -4.76 -17.45
CA HIS A 127 5.77 -5.85 -16.56
C HIS A 127 4.87 -7.06 -16.91
N PRO A 128 5.40 -8.28 -16.96
CA PRO A 128 4.70 -9.43 -17.55
C PRO A 128 3.38 -9.80 -16.87
N ASN A 129 3.24 -9.53 -15.57
CA ASN A 129 2.16 -10.05 -14.75
C ASN A 129 1.66 -9.09 -13.65
N LYS A 130 2.10 -7.82 -13.66
CA LYS A 130 1.72 -6.83 -12.65
C LYS A 130 1.54 -5.47 -13.30
N GLY A 131 0.57 -4.70 -12.82
CA GLY A 131 0.49 -3.28 -13.17
C GLY A 131 1.57 -2.50 -12.42
N MET A 132 2.31 -1.68 -13.17
CA MET A 132 3.35 -0.82 -12.63
C MET A 132 3.18 0.59 -13.17
N LEU A 133 3.13 1.56 -12.26
CA LEU A 133 3.00 2.98 -12.58
C LEU A 133 4.20 3.72 -11.97
N LEU A 134 4.96 4.42 -12.80
CA LEU A 134 6.05 5.27 -12.38
C LEU A 134 5.63 6.73 -12.45
N ILE A 135 5.90 7.47 -11.38
CA ILE A 135 5.76 8.93 -11.32
C ILE A 135 7.17 9.50 -11.07
N PRO A 136 7.75 10.21 -12.05
CA PRO A 136 9.04 10.86 -11.85
C PRO A 136 8.89 11.98 -10.81
N VAL A 137 9.85 12.10 -9.92
CA VAL A 137 9.81 13.10 -8.85
C VAL A 137 11.16 13.78 -8.67
N THR A 138 11.13 14.99 -8.10
CA THR A 138 12.36 15.61 -7.57
C THR A 138 12.51 15.23 -6.11
N MET A 139 13.69 14.72 -5.74
CA MET A 139 13.94 14.26 -4.37
C MET A 139 14.00 15.42 -3.38
N ILE A 140 14.39 16.62 -3.83
CA ILE A 140 14.38 17.84 -3.01
C ILE A 140 12.96 18.17 -2.55
N GLN A 141 11.95 17.99 -3.40
CA GLN A 141 10.56 18.26 -3.03
C GLN A 141 9.90 17.06 -2.35
N THR A 142 10.27 15.84 -2.73
CA THR A 142 9.58 14.63 -2.26
C THR A 142 10.07 14.16 -0.90
N ALA A 143 11.38 14.05 -0.69
CA ALA A 143 11.93 13.47 0.54
C ALA A 143 11.50 14.24 1.80
N PRO A 144 11.52 15.58 1.86
CA PRO A 144 11.10 16.30 3.06
C PRO A 144 9.63 16.05 3.43
N ASN A 145 8.78 15.86 2.42
CA ASN A 145 7.34 15.67 2.57
C ASN A 145 6.92 14.21 2.76
N MET A 146 7.88 13.29 2.89
CA MET A 146 7.60 11.90 3.28
C MET A 146 7.30 11.81 4.77
N ASP A 147 6.07 12.15 5.13
CA ASP A 147 5.51 11.94 6.45
C ASP A 147 4.39 10.89 6.38
N ASP A 148 3.69 10.68 7.49
CA ASP A 148 2.51 9.82 7.54
C ASP A 148 1.35 10.50 6.82
N VAL A 149 0.91 9.91 5.72
CA VAL A 149 -0.18 10.45 4.88
C VAL A 149 -1.52 9.76 5.12
N GLY A 150 -1.57 8.75 6.01
CA GLY A 150 -2.79 7.99 6.27
C GLY A 150 -3.26 7.34 4.99
N ALA A 151 -4.41 7.71 4.44
CA ALA A 151 -4.83 7.17 3.15
C ALA A 151 -4.07 7.80 1.96
N MET A 152 -3.69 6.94 1.01
CA MET A 152 -3.12 7.32 -0.28
C MET A 152 -3.84 6.57 -1.40
N GLU A 153 -4.27 7.30 -2.42
CA GLU A 153 -4.95 6.77 -3.61
C GLU A 153 -4.30 7.29 -4.90
N ILE A 154 -4.32 6.46 -5.94
CA ILE A 154 -4.06 6.89 -7.31
C ILE A 154 -5.32 6.67 -8.12
N LEU A 155 -5.81 7.73 -8.76
CA LEU A 155 -6.97 7.69 -9.63
C LEU A 155 -6.55 7.86 -11.09
N LEU A 156 -7.04 6.97 -11.95
CA LEU A 156 -6.93 7.06 -13.40
C LEU A 156 -8.34 7.22 -13.96
N GLN A 157 -8.59 8.34 -14.65
CA GLN A 157 -9.91 8.66 -15.22
C GLN A 157 -11.04 8.58 -14.16
N GLY A 158 -10.76 9.08 -12.95
CA GLY A 158 -11.69 9.08 -11.83
C GLY A 158 -11.86 7.73 -11.12
N LYS A 159 -11.19 6.66 -11.56
CA LYS A 159 -11.22 5.34 -10.92
C LYS A 159 -9.98 5.10 -10.08
N THR A 160 -10.15 4.69 -8.83
CA THR A 160 -9.04 4.30 -7.96
C THR A 160 -8.37 3.02 -8.48
N ILE A 161 -7.10 3.13 -8.87
CA ILE A 161 -6.26 2.02 -9.39
C ILE A 161 -5.19 1.57 -8.39
N TYR A 162 -4.97 2.34 -7.33
CA TYR A 162 -4.06 2.00 -6.23
C TYR A 162 -4.61 2.62 -4.94
N THR A 163 -4.49 1.89 -3.83
CA THR A 163 -4.83 2.38 -2.50
C THR A 163 -3.88 1.80 -1.45
N SER A 164 -3.45 2.61 -0.50
CA SER A 164 -2.73 2.14 0.68
C SER A 164 -2.97 3.09 1.86
N SER A 165 -2.88 2.55 3.07
CA SER A 165 -2.83 3.37 4.29
C SER A 165 -1.38 3.42 4.78
N ILE A 166 -0.67 4.52 4.48
CA ILE A 166 0.77 4.68 4.71
C ILE A 166 1.02 5.28 6.09
N SER A 167 1.81 4.55 6.88
CA SER A 167 2.35 4.98 8.17
C SER A 167 3.86 4.73 8.24
N GLY A 168 4.57 5.44 9.10
CA GLY A 168 6.03 5.35 9.23
C GLY A 168 6.81 6.04 8.11
N GLY A 169 6.21 7.00 7.39
CA GLY A 169 6.84 7.74 6.29
C GLY A 169 8.12 8.46 6.72
N PHE A 170 8.12 9.06 7.91
CA PHE A 170 9.30 9.72 8.48
C PHE A 170 10.48 8.75 8.70
N ARG A 171 10.21 7.50 9.11
CA ARG A 171 11.27 6.47 9.26
C ARG A 171 11.81 6.04 7.90
N ALA A 172 10.94 5.94 6.91
CA ALA A 172 11.33 5.66 5.53
C ALA A 172 12.21 6.78 4.97
N ARG A 173 11.84 8.04 5.18
CA ARG A 173 12.65 9.22 4.84
C ARG A 173 14.02 9.13 5.48
N ASP A 174 14.09 8.95 6.81
CA ASP A 174 15.36 8.97 7.54
C ASP A 174 16.28 7.82 7.09
N ALA A 175 15.72 6.63 6.88
CA ALA A 175 16.46 5.49 6.36
C ALA A 175 16.98 5.73 4.94
N LEU A 176 16.16 6.32 4.06
CA LEU A 176 16.54 6.66 2.70
C LEU A 176 17.69 7.69 2.70
N MET A 177 17.54 8.77 3.46
CA MET A 177 18.55 9.83 3.58
C MET A 177 19.85 9.34 4.21
N SER A 178 19.76 8.46 5.21
CA SER A 178 20.95 7.82 5.79
C SER A 178 21.65 6.92 4.79
N CYS A 179 20.91 6.19 3.96
CA CYS A 179 21.48 5.31 2.94
C CYS A 179 22.20 6.12 1.84
N ILE A 180 21.60 7.22 1.39
CA ILE A 180 22.17 8.10 0.35
C ILE A 180 23.50 8.70 0.80
N LYS A 181 23.66 8.99 2.09
CA LYS A 181 24.90 9.53 2.67
C LYS A 181 25.98 8.46 2.93
N SER A 182 25.68 7.17 2.79
CA SER A 182 26.56 6.03 3.15
C SER A 182 27.26 5.36 1.97
#